data_AF-A0A434DV43-F1
#
_entry.id   AF-A0A434DV43-F1
#
_cell.length_a   1.000
_cell.length_b   1.000
_cell.length_c   1.000
_cell.angle_alpha   90.00
_cell.angle_beta   90.00
_cell.angle_gamma   90.00
#
_symmetry.space_group_name_H-M   'P 1'
#
loop_
_entity.id
_entity.type
_entity.pdbx_description
1 polymer ?
#
loop_
_entity_poly.entity_id
_entity_poly.type
_entity_poly.pdbx_seq_one_letter_code
_entity_poly.pdbx_strand_id
1 'polypeptide(L)'
;PQKLGAMGLYYFRPDMLGITAPPNPRVDGTGTHTDFGKPAVLVYEPQADGSLELIAVENLVFAKAWKEAGHDAPPSFHGIPWDTMIDDPATPADEAHNFEPHHDRHVWLYRANPNGIFAQFNPRVTCEHHNPGASHQHASGQ
;
A
#
# COMPACT_ATOMS: atom_id res chain seq x y z
N PRO A 1 7.31 4.86 14.27
CA PRO A 1 7.46 4.48 12.85
C PRO A 1 8.88 4.01 12.48
N GLN A 2 9.91 4.87 12.51
CA GLN A 2 11.25 4.52 12.00
C GLN A 2 11.93 3.33 12.73
N LYS A 3 11.66 3.15 14.03
CA LYS A 3 12.12 2.00 14.82
C LYS A 3 11.44 0.66 14.44
N LEU A 4 10.30 0.72 13.73
CA LEU A 4 9.58 -0.46 13.25
C LEU A 4 10.07 -0.90 11.87
N GLY A 5 10.94 -0.11 11.23
CA GLY A 5 11.38 -0.28 9.85
C GLY A 5 10.54 0.53 8.86
N ALA A 6 10.47 0.05 7.63
CA ALA A 6 9.73 0.67 6.53
C ALA A 6 8.70 -0.29 5.92
N MET A 7 7.72 0.28 5.21
CA MET A 7 6.73 -0.45 4.42
C MET A 7 7.23 -0.68 2.99
N GLY A 8 8.04 0.24 2.45
CA GLY A 8 8.54 0.22 1.08
C GLY A 8 7.91 1.30 0.20
N LEU A 9 8.23 1.30 -1.09
CA LEU A 9 7.69 2.19 -2.10
C LEU A 9 6.55 1.51 -2.86
N TYR A 10 5.39 2.16 -2.90
CA TYR A 10 4.15 1.57 -3.37
C TYR A 10 3.88 2.01 -4.81
N TYR A 11 3.75 1.03 -5.71
CA TYR A 11 3.31 1.24 -7.09
C TYR A 11 1.98 0.54 -7.26
N PHE A 12 0.91 1.32 -7.36
CA PHE A 12 -0.46 0.81 -7.44
C PHE A 12 -1.05 0.92 -8.85
N ARG A 13 -2.02 0.06 -9.14
CA ARG A 13 -2.84 0.04 -10.36
C ARG A 13 -4.13 0.84 -10.14
N PRO A 14 -4.24 2.09 -10.64
CA PRO A 14 -5.41 2.94 -10.39
C PRO A 14 -6.72 2.31 -10.87
N ASP A 15 -6.68 1.58 -12.00
CA ASP A 15 -7.82 0.89 -12.57
C ASP A 15 -8.37 -0.23 -11.66
N MET A 16 -7.48 -0.95 -10.96
CA MET A 16 -7.88 -2.01 -10.02
C MET A 16 -8.44 -1.43 -8.71
N LEU A 17 -7.96 -0.26 -8.31
CA LEU A 17 -8.42 0.46 -7.13
C LEU A 17 -9.63 1.37 -7.41
N GLY A 18 -10.09 1.47 -8.66
CA GLY A 18 -11.18 2.36 -9.06
C GLY A 18 -10.86 3.86 -8.87
N ILE A 19 -9.58 4.22 -8.90
CA ILE A 19 -9.11 5.61 -8.80
C ILE A 19 -9.20 6.26 -10.18
N THR A 20 -9.95 7.37 -10.28
CA THR A 20 -10.26 8.03 -11.57
C THR A 20 -9.76 9.46 -11.66
N ALA A 21 -9.27 10.03 -10.56
CA ALA A 21 -8.80 11.40 -10.49
C ALA A 21 -7.58 11.52 -9.59
N PRO A 22 -6.75 12.57 -9.76
CA PRO A 22 -5.73 12.92 -8.79
C PRO A 22 -6.32 13.18 -7.39
N PRO A 23 -5.50 13.09 -6.32
CA PRO A 23 -5.95 13.34 -4.95
C PRO A 23 -6.60 14.72 -4.80
N ASN A 24 -7.76 14.81 -4.13
CA ASN A 24 -8.37 16.07 -3.74
C ASN A 24 -9.42 15.90 -2.60
N PRO A 25 -9.05 16.03 -1.32
CA PRO A 25 -7.69 16.23 -0.81
C PRO A 25 -6.87 14.93 -0.77
N ARG A 26 -7.54 13.78 -0.60
CA ARG A 26 -6.93 12.44 -0.52
C ARG A 26 -7.22 11.62 -1.77
N VAL A 27 -6.52 10.51 -1.92
CA VAL A 27 -6.80 9.49 -2.94
C VAL A 27 -8.06 8.73 -2.54
N ASP A 28 -9.03 8.67 -3.44
CA ASP A 28 -10.27 7.89 -3.29
C ASP A 28 -10.48 6.98 -4.50
N GLY A 29 -11.26 5.92 -4.32
CA GLY A 29 -11.60 4.97 -5.37
C GLY A 29 -12.73 4.04 -4.99
N THR A 30 -13.19 3.27 -5.98
CA THR A 30 -14.34 2.36 -5.85
C THR A 30 -13.98 0.89 -5.90
N GLY A 31 -12.68 0.58 -5.97
CA GLY A 31 -12.18 -0.78 -6.12
C GLY A 31 -12.43 -1.64 -4.88
N THR A 32 -12.91 -2.87 -5.12
CA THR A 32 -13.12 -3.92 -4.12
C THR A 32 -12.25 -5.15 -4.38
N HIS A 33 -11.13 -4.97 -5.09
CA HIS A 33 -10.24 -6.04 -5.53
C HIS A 33 -9.48 -6.68 -4.36
N THR A 34 -9.51 -8.02 -4.28
CA THR A 34 -8.94 -8.78 -3.16
C THR A 34 -8.05 -9.96 -3.58
N ASP A 35 -7.84 -10.16 -4.88
CA ASP A 35 -7.02 -11.28 -5.39
C ASP A 35 -5.52 -10.94 -5.31
N PHE A 36 -4.78 -11.68 -4.49
CA PHE A 36 -3.32 -11.54 -4.34
C PHE A 36 -2.51 -12.24 -5.45
N GLY A 37 -3.12 -13.10 -6.27
CA GLY A 37 -2.48 -13.64 -7.48
C GLY A 37 -2.34 -12.59 -8.58
N LYS A 38 -3.09 -11.49 -8.48
CA LYS A 38 -3.00 -10.30 -9.33
C LYS A 38 -3.09 -9.07 -8.42
N PRO A 39 -2.04 -8.74 -7.65
CA PRO A 39 -2.12 -7.68 -6.67
C PRO A 39 -2.32 -6.32 -7.34
N ALA A 40 -3.10 -5.45 -6.71
CA ALA A 40 -3.29 -4.07 -7.14
C ALA A 40 -2.08 -3.19 -6.79
N VAL A 41 -1.24 -3.61 -5.84
CA VAL A 41 -0.05 -2.85 -5.40
C VAL A 41 1.19 -3.75 -5.39
N LEU A 42 2.26 -3.25 -5.99
CA LEU A 42 3.60 -3.81 -5.88
C LEU A 42 4.45 -2.92 -4.97
N VAL A 43 5.21 -3.53 -4.07
CA VAL A 43 6.00 -2.80 -3.08
C VAL A 43 7.48 -3.09 -3.27
N TYR A 44 8.27 -2.02 -3.38
CA TYR A 44 9.69 -2.08 -3.68
C TYR A 44 10.57 -1.46 -2.58
N GLU A 45 11.78 -1.97 -2.43
CA GLU A 45 12.84 -1.36 -1.63
C GLU A 45 13.88 -0.70 -2.57
N PRO A 46 14.16 0.61 -2.42
CA PRO A 46 15.18 1.28 -3.22
C PRO A 46 16.58 0.84 -2.79
N GLN A 47 17.42 0.53 -3.78
CA GLN A 47 18.79 0.08 -3.58
C GLN A 47 19.79 1.21 -3.80
N ALA A 48 21.02 1.05 -3.26
CA ALA A 48 22.07 2.06 -3.35
C ALA A 48 22.50 2.38 -4.79
N ASP A 49 22.34 1.44 -5.73
CA ASP A 49 22.63 1.61 -7.15
C ASP A 49 21.47 2.26 -7.94
N GLY A 50 20.38 2.62 -7.25
CA GLY A 50 19.17 3.20 -7.85
C GLY A 50 18.18 2.19 -8.40
N SER A 51 18.46 0.89 -8.33
CA SER A 51 17.50 -0.16 -8.68
C SER A 51 16.39 -0.29 -7.63
N LEU A 52 15.29 -0.96 -8.00
CA LEU A 52 14.17 -1.27 -7.12
C LEU A 52 14.06 -2.80 -6.96
N GLU A 53 14.17 -3.30 -5.72
CA GLU A 53 13.95 -4.70 -5.40
C GLU A 53 12.47 -4.91 -5.03
N LEU A 54 11.76 -5.84 -5.67
CA LEU A 54 10.39 -6.20 -5.29
C LEU A 54 10.44 -6.97 -3.97
N ILE A 55 9.83 -6.42 -2.91
CA ILE A 55 9.91 -6.98 -1.55
C ILE A 55 8.59 -7.57 -1.05
N ALA A 56 7.47 -7.02 -1.52
CA ALA A 56 6.14 -7.38 -1.06
C ALA A 56 5.06 -7.01 -2.11
N VAL A 57 3.84 -7.43 -1.81
CA VAL A 57 2.63 -7.06 -2.55
C VAL A 57 1.56 -6.63 -1.56
N GLU A 58 0.62 -5.82 -2.03
CA GLU A 58 -0.50 -5.38 -1.21
C GLU A 58 -1.77 -5.29 -2.06
N ASN A 59 -2.91 -5.42 -1.40
CA ASN A 59 -4.19 -4.94 -1.89
C ASN A 59 -4.77 -3.98 -0.86
N LEU A 60 -5.50 -2.97 -1.35
CA LEU A 60 -6.39 -2.17 -0.53
C LEU A 60 -7.79 -2.10 -1.14
N VAL A 61 -8.79 -1.97 -0.28
CA VAL A 61 -10.17 -1.62 -0.66
C VAL A 61 -10.61 -0.41 0.15
N PHE A 62 -11.23 0.57 -0.53
CA PHE A 62 -11.75 1.75 0.15
C PHE A 62 -12.93 1.36 1.04
N ALA A 63 -12.92 1.77 2.30
CA ALA A 63 -13.88 1.30 3.31
C ALA A 63 -15.32 1.67 2.91
N LYS A 64 -15.51 2.85 2.31
CA LYS A 64 -16.80 3.27 1.76
C LYS A 64 -17.29 2.34 0.65
N ALA A 65 -16.47 2.09 -0.37
CA ALA A 65 -16.83 1.23 -1.50
C ALA A 65 -17.11 -0.21 -1.04
N TRP A 66 -16.31 -0.73 -0.11
CA TRP A 66 -16.49 -2.04 0.49
C TRP A 66 -17.82 -2.14 1.25
N LYS A 67 -18.17 -1.11 2.03
CA LYS A 67 -19.46 -1.05 2.73
C LYS A 67 -20.65 -0.95 1.78
N GLU A 68 -20.56 -0.12 0.74
CA GLU A 68 -21.59 0.04 -0.29
C GLU A 68 -21.83 -1.26 -1.09
N ALA A 69 -20.80 -2.08 -1.25
CA ALA A 69 -20.90 -3.43 -1.82
C ALA A 69 -21.59 -4.45 -0.89
N GLY A 70 -22.00 -4.05 0.32
CA GLY A 70 -22.77 -4.87 1.26
C GLY A 70 -21.94 -5.64 2.28
N HIS A 71 -20.69 -5.26 2.51
CA HIS A 71 -19.83 -5.90 3.49
C HIS A 71 -19.84 -5.18 4.85
N ASP A 72 -20.01 -5.94 5.93
CA ASP A 72 -20.05 -5.42 7.31
C ASP A 72 -18.74 -5.60 8.09
N ALA A 73 -17.79 -6.34 7.51
CA ALA A 73 -16.46 -6.59 8.09
C ALA A 73 -15.38 -6.38 7.02
N PRO A 74 -14.13 -6.07 7.41
CA PRO A 74 -13.02 -5.98 6.47
C PRO A 74 -12.86 -7.29 5.67
N PRO A 75 -12.26 -7.23 4.46
CA PRO A 75 -11.85 -8.45 3.78
C PRO A 75 -10.92 -9.28 4.66
N SER A 76 -10.78 -10.57 4.35
CA SER A 76 -9.82 -11.43 5.03
C SER A 76 -8.93 -12.17 4.04
N PHE A 77 -7.71 -12.46 4.44
CA PHE A 77 -6.77 -13.28 3.68
C PHE A 77 -6.13 -14.29 4.64
N HIS A 78 -6.16 -15.58 4.28
CA HIS A 78 -5.81 -16.68 5.19
C HIS A 78 -6.51 -16.63 6.56
N GLY A 79 -7.76 -16.17 6.59
CA GLY A 79 -8.56 -16.06 7.82
C GLY A 79 -8.20 -14.88 8.72
N ILE A 80 -7.28 -14.01 8.30
CA ILE A 80 -6.87 -12.81 9.04
C ILE A 80 -7.58 -11.60 8.39
N PRO A 81 -8.39 -10.85 9.15
CA PRO A 81 -9.01 -9.62 8.66
C PRO A 81 -7.93 -8.62 8.24
N TRP A 82 -8.18 -7.85 7.19
CA TRP A 82 -7.30 -6.78 6.71
C TRP A 82 -7.17 -5.66 7.75
N ASP A 83 -6.03 -4.96 7.75
CA ASP A 83 -5.79 -3.86 8.68
C ASP A 83 -6.63 -2.66 8.23
N THR A 84 -7.15 -1.88 9.18
CA THR A 84 -7.96 -0.70 8.87
C THR A 84 -7.12 0.54 9.03
N MET A 85 -6.97 1.28 7.95
CA MET A 85 -6.18 2.50 7.90
C MET A 85 -7.12 3.70 7.89
N ILE A 86 -7.02 4.48 8.95
CA ILE A 86 -7.77 5.72 9.15
C ILE A 86 -6.91 6.65 10.00
N ASP A 87 -6.85 7.92 9.63
CA ASP A 87 -6.14 8.91 10.41
C ASP A 87 -6.80 9.10 11.78
N ASP A 88 -5.99 9.13 12.82
CA ASP A 88 -6.45 9.56 14.14
C ASP A 88 -6.25 11.08 14.26
N PRO A 89 -7.32 11.89 14.37
CA PRO A 89 -7.20 13.34 14.48
C PRO A 89 -6.44 13.81 15.73
N ALA A 90 -6.21 12.92 16.70
CA ALA A 90 -5.39 13.19 17.88
C ALA A 90 -3.88 13.05 17.62
N THR A 91 -3.47 12.51 16.47
CA THR A 91 -2.06 12.39 16.08
C THR A 91 -1.75 13.32 14.89
N PRO A 92 -0.49 13.74 14.73
CA PRO A 92 -0.05 14.48 13.55
C PRO A 92 0.34 13.54 12.38
N ALA A 93 0.17 12.22 12.53
CA ALA A 93 0.56 11.27 11.49
C ALA A 93 -0.51 11.20 10.39
N ASP A 94 -0.10 10.73 9.22
CA ASP A 94 -0.99 10.33 8.12
C ASP A 94 -1.01 8.81 8.10
N GLU A 95 -1.79 8.22 8.99
CA GLU A 95 -1.91 6.77 9.12
C GLU A 95 -2.51 6.14 7.86
N ALA A 96 -3.40 6.83 7.16
CA ALA A 96 -3.99 6.35 5.92
C ALA A 96 -3.16 6.69 4.66
N HIS A 97 -1.92 7.17 4.81
CA HIS A 97 -0.95 7.32 3.72
C HIS A 97 -1.47 8.12 2.51
N ASN A 98 -2.22 9.19 2.79
CA ASN A 98 -2.88 10.08 1.84
C ASN A 98 -4.06 9.45 1.05
N PHE A 99 -4.50 8.24 1.42
CA PHE A 99 -5.74 7.62 0.95
C PHE A 99 -6.90 7.95 1.90
N GLU A 100 -8.13 7.94 1.37
CA GLU A 100 -9.35 7.87 2.19
C GLU A 100 -9.35 6.59 3.07
N PRO A 101 -10.18 6.52 4.13
CA PRO A 101 -10.23 5.34 4.99
C PRO A 101 -10.40 4.05 4.19
N HIS A 102 -9.54 3.08 4.45
CA HIS A 102 -9.45 1.85 3.68
C HIS A 102 -9.05 0.65 4.54
N HIS A 103 -9.21 -0.53 3.96
CA HIS A 103 -8.62 -1.75 4.49
C HIS A 103 -7.49 -2.18 3.58
N ASP A 104 -6.32 -2.45 4.14
CA ASP A 104 -5.19 -2.99 3.39
C ASP A 104 -4.70 -4.32 3.97
N ARG A 105 -3.99 -5.06 3.13
CA ARG A 105 -3.26 -6.23 3.57
C ARG A 105 -1.93 -6.32 2.84
N HIS A 106 -0.90 -5.90 3.54
CA HIS A 106 0.49 -6.07 3.14
C HIS A 106 0.91 -7.54 3.25
N VAL A 107 1.60 -8.07 2.24
CA VAL A 107 2.09 -9.46 2.21
C VAL A 107 3.57 -9.50 1.82
N TRP A 108 4.42 -9.79 2.80
CA TRP A 108 5.87 -9.93 2.63
C TRP A 108 6.24 -11.25 1.93
N LEU A 109 6.38 -11.22 0.60
CA LEU A 109 6.69 -12.42 -0.19
C LEU A 109 8.19 -12.63 -0.43
N TYR A 110 8.94 -11.55 -0.68
CA TYR A 110 10.32 -11.64 -1.16
C TYR A 110 11.34 -11.18 -0.11
N ARG A 111 10.94 -10.31 0.82
CA ARG A 111 11.75 -9.94 1.99
C ARG A 111 11.15 -10.51 3.26
N ALA A 112 11.84 -11.49 3.87
CA ALA A 112 11.41 -12.08 5.13
C ALA A 112 11.27 -11.01 6.25
N ASN A 113 10.09 -10.94 6.87
CA ASN A 113 9.81 -10.01 7.97
C ASN A 113 9.82 -10.75 9.33
N PRO A 114 10.73 -10.41 10.26
CA PRO A 114 10.75 -11.03 11.59
C PRO A 114 9.49 -10.73 12.43
N ASN A 115 8.73 -9.69 12.10
CA ASN A 115 7.45 -9.37 12.76
C ASN A 115 6.27 -10.16 12.18
N GLY A 116 6.48 -10.94 11.12
CA GLY A 116 5.47 -11.77 10.47
C GLY A 116 5.12 -11.32 9.05
N ILE A 117 4.60 -12.26 8.25
CA ILE A 117 4.31 -12.06 6.81
C ILE A 117 3.25 -10.99 6.53
N PHE A 118 2.39 -10.68 7.50
CA PHE A 118 1.31 -9.70 7.37
C PHE A 118 1.52 -8.44 8.22
N ALA A 119 2.68 -8.28 8.87
CA ALA A 119 2.96 -7.08 9.64
C ALA A 119 3.14 -5.87 8.70
N GLN A 120 2.60 -4.72 9.06
CA GLN A 120 2.68 -3.48 8.26
C GLN A 120 4.14 -3.05 7.99
N PHE A 121 4.97 -3.02 9.03
CA PHE A 121 6.37 -2.58 8.94
C PHE A 121 7.35 -3.75 9.02
N ASN A 122 8.46 -3.65 8.28
CA ASN A 122 9.56 -4.62 8.35
C ASN A 122 10.86 -3.94 8.82
N PRO A 123 11.43 -4.33 9.98
CA PRO A 123 12.64 -3.72 10.53
C PRO A 123 13.90 -4.01 9.70
N ARG A 124 13.82 -4.89 8.70
CA ARG A 124 14.91 -5.17 7.76
C ARG A 124 14.86 -4.31 6.49
N VAL A 125 13.80 -3.52 6.31
CA VAL A 125 13.60 -2.68 5.12
C VAL A 125 13.87 -1.23 5.47
N THR A 126 14.53 -0.52 4.56
CA THR A 126 14.85 0.90 4.72
C THR A 126 14.43 1.70 3.48
N CYS A 127 14.20 3.01 3.67
CA CYS A 127 14.01 3.94 2.56
C CYS A 127 15.23 4.86 2.37
N GLU A 128 16.41 4.46 2.87
CA GLU A 128 17.62 5.31 2.88
C GLU A 128 18.03 5.74 1.47
N HIS A 129 17.82 4.88 0.48
CA HIS A 129 18.19 5.14 -0.92
C HIS A 129 17.02 5.69 -1.75
N HIS A 130 15.89 6.04 -1.12
CA HIS A 130 14.81 6.69 -1.85
C HIS A 130 15.21 8.12 -2.23
N ASN A 131 15.32 8.39 -3.53
CA ASN A 131 15.55 9.73 -4.04
C ASN A 131 14.26 10.26 -4.71
N PRO A 132 13.46 11.10 -4.03
CA PRO A 132 12.20 11.62 -4.57
C PRO A 132 12.41 12.57 -5.77
N GLY A 133 13.65 13.03 -6.02
CA GLY A 133 14.01 13.87 -7.18
C GLY A 133 14.35 13.08 -8.44
N ALA A 134 14.47 11.75 -8.38
CA ALA A 134 14.64 10.92 -9.56
C ALA A 134 13.29 10.80 -10.30
N SER A 135 12.97 11.81 -11.11
CA SER A 135 11.76 11.82 -11.94
C SER A 135 11.69 10.54 -12.79
N HIS A 136 10.63 9.75 -12.61
CA HIS A 136 10.23 8.75 -13.60
C HIS A 136 9.80 9.48 -14.87
N GLN A 137 10.71 9.62 -15.84
CA GLN A 137 10.33 10.01 -17.19
C GLN A 137 9.49 8.88 -17.76
N HIS A 138 8.17 9.08 -17.85
CA HIS A 138 7.35 8.26 -18.73
C HIS A 138 7.87 8.47 -20.15
N ALA A 139 8.55 7.47 -20.71
CA ALA A 139 8.82 7.44 -22.13
C ALA A 139 7.46 7.35 -22.83
N SER A 140 6.91 8.50 -23.25
CA SER A 140 5.83 8.55 -24.21
C SER A 140 6.41 8.05 -25.53
N GLY A 141 6.19 6.76 -25.81
CA GLY A 141 6.47 6.17 -27.11
C GLY A 141 5.76 6.95 -28.20
N GLN A 142 6.51 7.30 -29.24
CA GLN A 142 5.99 7.72 -30.55
C GLN A 142 5.55 6.51 -31.36
#